data_AF-A0AA34RDC2-F1
#
_entry.id   AF-A0AA34RDC2-F1
#
_cell.length_a   1.000
_cell.length_b   1.000
_cell.length_c   1.000
_cell.angle_alpha   90.00
_cell.angle_beta   90.00
_cell.angle_gamma   90.00
#
_symmetry.space_group_name_H-M   'P 1'
#
loop_
_entity.id
_entity.type
_entity.pdbx_description
1 polymer ?
#
loop_
_entity_poly.entity_id
_entity_poly.type
_entity_poly.pdbx_seq_one_letter_code
_entity_poly.pdbx_strand_id
1 'polypeptide(L)'
;MKRFENILASGISQGSSLEVFSVEQLHKEISWDSISQMAPRLPRGWFELMGLSKRDRLDFFKEYWSSILSLEDNEFPGICRFFSLLETLEVYIFRVPQGPFEVKMFYIFEDGRYGFHGEPPLINAEERNFPPLRDTHYQRFFSIHDGFGKWEDEGVLSYRSLVKAQQKLRQHCESLHYIADDTFCSLGLFPFYGYEEPLTYQCFLLDPEVCRNLPSPNIRIGEKELEHYSSRDLEVVQLCTGYATSFLSWLEGYVHSEEEFSE
;
A
#
# COMPACT_ATOMS: atom_id res chain seq x y z
N MET A 1 -13.56 -4.70 32.38
CA MET A 1 -13.49 -5.92 31.55
C MET A 1 -14.72 -6.00 30.66
N LYS A 2 -14.57 -5.58 29.40
CA LYS A 2 -15.47 -5.93 28.30
C LYS A 2 -14.57 -6.48 27.19
N ARG A 3 -14.84 -7.72 26.77
CA ARG A 3 -14.15 -8.40 25.67
C ARG A 3 -14.49 -7.68 24.36
N PHE A 4 -13.48 -7.20 23.66
CA PHE A 4 -13.56 -6.94 22.22
C PHE A 4 -13.30 -8.27 21.50
N GLU A 5 -14.27 -9.17 21.59
CA GLU A 5 -14.42 -10.27 20.65
C GLU A 5 -15.50 -9.82 19.65
N ASN A 6 -15.22 -9.98 18.35
CA ASN A 6 -16.21 -10.03 17.25
C ASN A 6 -16.61 -8.72 16.56
N ILE A 7 -15.73 -8.19 15.71
CA ILE A 7 -16.17 -7.58 14.43
C ILE A 7 -15.50 -8.27 13.22
N LEU A 8 -14.28 -8.80 13.36
CA LEU A 8 -13.65 -9.62 12.30
C LEU A 8 -14.09 -11.09 12.25
N ALA A 9 -14.88 -11.55 13.23
CA ALA A 9 -15.24 -12.96 13.37
C ALA A 9 -16.62 -13.35 12.80
N SER A 10 -17.43 -12.40 12.31
CA SER A 10 -18.81 -12.70 11.86
C SER A 10 -18.90 -13.30 10.45
N GLY A 11 -17.79 -13.47 9.73
CA GLY A 11 -17.76 -14.05 8.38
C GLY A 11 -17.03 -15.38 8.24
N ILE A 12 -16.29 -15.85 9.26
CA ILE A 12 -15.45 -17.05 9.13
C ILE A 12 -16.24 -18.26 9.60
N SER A 13 -16.85 -18.94 8.62
CA SER A 13 -17.42 -20.25 8.76
C SER A 13 -16.44 -21.22 9.45
N GLN A 14 -17.01 -22.04 10.33
CA GLN A 14 -16.36 -23.06 11.17
C GLN A 14 -15.22 -23.81 10.44
N GLY A 15 -13.97 -23.61 10.87
CA GLY A 15 -12.85 -24.46 10.43
C GLY A 15 -11.43 -23.99 10.74
N SER A 16 -11.18 -22.68 10.90
CA SER A 16 -9.82 -22.18 11.18
C SER A 16 -9.87 -21.08 12.25
N SER A 17 -9.35 -21.36 13.46
CA SER A 17 -9.13 -20.32 14.47
C SER A 17 -7.96 -19.45 14.02
N LEU A 18 -8.26 -18.32 13.37
CA LEU A 18 -7.30 -17.25 13.17
C LEU A 18 -6.82 -16.78 14.54
N GLU A 19 -5.52 -16.89 14.82
CA GLU A 19 -4.93 -16.29 16.01
C GLU A 19 -4.68 -14.82 15.75
N VAL A 20 -5.08 -13.93 16.67
CA VAL A 20 -4.88 -12.49 16.56
C VAL A 20 -4.39 -11.95 17.90
N PHE A 21 -3.28 -11.21 17.87
CA PHE A 21 -2.67 -10.60 19.05
C PHE A 21 -2.48 -9.10 18.83
N SER A 22 -2.94 -8.29 19.79
CA SER A 22 -2.65 -6.85 19.82
C SER A 22 -1.23 -6.63 20.34
N VAL A 23 -0.39 -5.95 19.57
CA VAL A 23 0.99 -5.65 19.99
C VAL A 23 1.01 -4.69 21.18
N GLU A 24 0.05 -3.78 21.30
CA GLU A 24 -0.09 -2.90 22.47
C GLU A 24 -0.31 -3.69 23.77
N GLN A 25 -1.14 -4.74 23.72
CA GLN A 25 -1.36 -5.60 24.89
C GLN A 25 -0.11 -6.43 25.19
N LEU A 26 0.48 -7.06 24.18
CA LEU A 26 1.70 -7.84 24.32
C LEU A 26 2.88 -7.00 24.84
N HIS A 27 3.01 -5.75 24.42
CA HIS A 27 4.07 -4.84 24.87
C HIS A 27 4.11 -4.67 26.40
N LYS A 28 2.99 -4.90 27.10
CA LYS A 28 2.92 -4.83 28.57
C LYS A 28 3.37 -6.12 29.27
N GLU A 29 3.48 -7.22 28.53
CA GLU A 29 3.65 -8.57 29.07
C GLU A 29 4.96 -9.22 28.64
N ILE A 30 5.43 -8.94 27.42
CA ILE A 30 6.59 -9.60 26.82
C ILE A 30 7.63 -8.59 26.32
N SER A 31 8.89 -9.00 26.36
CA SER A 31 10.02 -8.22 25.86
C SER A 31 10.15 -8.30 24.33
N TRP A 32 10.86 -7.32 23.75
CA TRP A 32 11.24 -7.35 22.33
C TRP A 32 11.95 -8.66 21.93
N ASP A 33 12.89 -9.13 22.74
CA ASP A 33 13.66 -10.34 22.44
C ASP A 33 12.77 -11.59 22.37
N SER A 34 11.67 -11.62 23.13
CA SER A 34 10.70 -12.71 23.10
C SER A 34 9.75 -12.60 21.89
N ILE A 35 9.20 -11.41 21.64
CA ILE A 35 8.23 -11.23 20.55
C ILE A 35 8.88 -11.34 19.17
N SER A 36 10.13 -10.89 19.01
CA SER A 36 10.86 -11.00 17.75
C SER A 36 11.19 -12.44 17.35
N GLN A 37 11.25 -13.37 18.31
CA GLN A 37 11.34 -14.80 18.02
C GLN A 37 10.00 -15.38 17.57
N MET A 38 8.89 -14.90 18.14
CA MET A 38 7.53 -15.33 17.79
C MET A 38 7.10 -14.80 16.41
N ALA A 39 7.28 -13.50 16.19
CA ALA A 39 6.92 -12.80 14.95
C ALA A 39 8.14 -12.05 14.39
N PRO A 40 9.07 -12.75 13.70
CA PRO A 40 10.32 -12.15 13.19
C PRO A 40 10.12 -11.00 12.19
N ARG A 41 8.93 -10.86 11.62
CA ARG A 41 8.57 -9.78 10.69
C ARG A 41 8.04 -8.53 11.40
N LEU A 42 7.74 -8.58 12.69
CA LEU A 42 7.34 -7.39 13.45
C LEU A 42 8.52 -6.42 13.47
N PRO A 43 8.39 -5.17 12.99
CA PRO A 43 9.45 -4.18 13.14
C PRO A 43 9.59 -3.76 14.59
N ARG A 44 10.84 -3.61 15.06
CA ARG A 44 11.10 -3.09 16.41
C ARG A 44 10.47 -1.72 16.65
N GLY A 45 10.57 -0.84 15.66
CA GLY A 45 9.95 0.49 15.72
C GLY A 45 8.44 0.42 15.92
N TRP A 46 7.74 -0.56 15.33
CA TRP A 46 6.30 -0.74 15.53
C TRP A 46 5.98 -1.27 16.93
N PHE A 47 6.80 -2.18 17.47
CA PHE A 47 6.67 -2.64 18.84
C PHE A 47 6.82 -1.49 19.85
N GLU A 48 7.88 -0.68 19.70
CA GLU A 48 8.15 0.47 20.56
C GLU A 48 7.08 1.57 20.43
N LEU A 49 6.58 1.81 19.20
CA LEU A 49 5.47 2.73 18.93
C LEU A 49 4.21 2.38 19.75
N MET A 50 3.90 1.09 19.89
CA MET A 50 2.75 0.63 20.69
C MET A 50 2.93 0.86 22.20
N GLY A 51 4.11 1.24 22.66
CA GLY A 51 4.36 1.69 24.03
C GLY A 51 3.95 3.15 24.29
N LEU A 52 3.76 3.97 23.25
CA LEU A 52 3.40 5.39 23.36
C LEU A 52 1.89 5.59 23.55
N SER A 53 1.47 6.83 23.87
CA SER A 53 0.05 7.18 23.89
C SER A 53 -0.54 7.21 22.47
N LYS A 54 -1.86 7.02 22.31
CA LYS A 54 -2.52 7.05 20.98
C LYS A 54 -2.18 8.32 20.19
N ARG A 55 -2.15 9.47 20.86
CA ARG A 55 -1.83 10.77 20.26
C ARG A 55 -0.37 10.84 19.81
N ASP A 56 0.57 10.47 20.67
CA ASP A 56 1.99 10.50 20.33
C ASP A 56 2.32 9.56 19.17
N ARG A 57 1.60 8.43 19.05
CA ARG A 57 1.73 7.52 17.89
C ARG A 57 1.37 8.21 16.59
N LEU A 58 0.24 8.92 16.57
CA LEU A 58 -0.24 9.64 15.38
C LEU A 58 0.69 10.78 15.00
N ASP A 59 1.08 11.60 15.98
CA ASP A 59 2.00 12.73 15.77
C ASP A 59 3.35 12.21 15.22
N PHE A 60 3.93 11.18 15.84
CA PHE A 60 5.17 10.56 15.38
C PHE A 60 5.05 9.98 13.97
N PHE A 61 3.99 9.22 13.67
CA PHE A 61 3.88 8.56 12.37
C PHE A 61 3.58 9.53 11.23
N LYS A 62 2.85 10.62 11.52
CA LYS A 62 2.67 11.74 10.60
C LYS A 62 4.01 12.38 10.26
N GLU A 63 4.81 12.73 11.27
CA GLU A 63 6.16 13.28 11.06
C GLU A 63 7.06 12.31 10.31
N TYR A 64 6.96 11.01 10.60
CA TYR A 64 7.70 9.95 9.91
C TYR A 64 7.33 9.88 8.42
N TRP A 65 6.03 9.87 8.07
CA TRP A 65 5.58 9.93 6.68
C TRP A 65 6.09 11.17 5.97
N SER A 66 5.92 12.35 6.58
CA SER A 66 6.40 13.62 6.03
C SER A 66 7.90 13.62 5.79
N SER A 67 8.69 13.07 6.72
CA SER A 67 10.14 12.96 6.58
C SER A 67 10.55 12.03 5.45
N ILE A 68 10.01 10.80 5.44
CA ILE A 68 10.38 9.78 4.44
C ILE A 68 9.97 10.20 3.03
N LEU A 69 8.75 10.74 2.88
CA LEU A 69 8.24 11.18 1.59
C LEU A 69 8.72 12.58 1.20
N SER A 70 9.51 13.24 2.07
CA SER A 70 10.00 14.61 1.86
C SER A 70 8.88 15.61 1.55
N LEU A 71 7.76 15.49 2.27
CA LEU A 71 6.61 16.36 2.09
C LEU A 71 6.93 17.74 2.67
N GLU A 72 6.81 18.79 1.86
CA GLU A 72 6.81 20.17 2.36
C GLU A 72 5.45 20.51 2.99
N ASP A 73 5.45 21.43 3.95
CA ASP A 73 4.23 21.83 4.67
C ASP A 73 3.15 22.31 3.68
N ASN A 74 1.97 21.67 3.75
CA ASN A 74 0.79 21.96 2.93
C ASN A 74 0.90 21.66 1.41
N GLU A 75 1.96 20.98 0.95
CA GLU A 75 2.04 20.57 -0.46
C GLU A 75 1.00 19.48 -0.81
N PHE A 76 0.77 18.56 0.14
CA PHE A 76 -0.19 17.44 0.01
C PHE A 76 -1.22 17.46 1.17
N PRO A 77 -2.17 18.42 1.18
CA PRO A 77 -3.12 18.61 2.29
C PRO A 77 -4.01 17.39 2.60
N GLY A 78 -4.30 16.53 1.63
CA GLY A 78 -5.06 15.29 1.79
C GLY A 78 -4.32 14.27 2.65
N ILE A 79 -2.99 14.16 2.52
CA ILE A 79 -2.17 13.31 3.41
C ILE A 79 -2.17 13.89 4.83
N CYS A 80 -2.02 15.20 4.98
CA CYS A 80 -2.12 15.86 6.28
C CYS A 80 -3.49 15.67 6.94
N ARG A 81 -4.56 15.76 6.14
CA ARG A 81 -5.94 15.56 6.60
C ARG A 81 -6.19 14.11 6.98
N PHE A 82 -5.65 13.14 6.25
CA PHE A 82 -5.76 11.72 6.56
C PHE A 82 -5.37 11.46 8.03
N PHE A 83 -4.19 11.93 8.46
CA PHE A 83 -3.77 11.77 9.86
C PHE A 83 -4.66 12.51 10.87
N SER A 84 -5.30 13.62 10.48
CA SER A 84 -6.22 14.36 11.36
C SER A 84 -7.55 13.66 11.59
N LEU A 85 -7.91 12.69 10.74
CA LEU A 85 -9.15 11.92 10.86
C LEU A 85 -8.99 10.63 11.67
N LEU A 86 -7.75 10.26 12.00
CA LEU A 86 -7.45 9.01 12.69
C LEU A 86 -7.69 9.13 14.20
N GLU A 87 -8.36 8.14 14.78
CA GLU A 87 -8.40 7.95 16.22
C GLU A 87 -7.06 7.41 16.73
N THR A 88 -6.49 6.45 16.01
CA THR A 88 -5.30 5.73 16.45
C THR A 88 -4.63 4.91 15.34
N LEU A 89 -3.41 4.45 15.64
CA LEU A 89 -2.69 3.41 14.91
C LEU A 89 -2.58 2.18 15.81
N GLU A 90 -2.91 1.02 15.28
CA GLU A 90 -2.82 -0.25 16.00
C GLU A 90 -2.02 -1.27 15.21
N VAL A 91 -1.20 -2.06 15.90
CA VAL A 91 -0.42 -3.12 15.26
C VAL A 91 -0.91 -4.47 15.78
N TYR A 92 -1.21 -5.36 14.85
CA TYR A 92 -1.68 -6.71 15.15
C TYR A 92 -0.74 -7.75 14.54
N ILE A 93 -0.55 -8.85 15.29
CA ILE A 93 0.07 -10.07 14.82
C ILE A 93 -1.04 -11.07 14.57
N PHE A 94 -1.07 -11.69 13.40
CA PHE A 94 -2.07 -12.68 13.05
C PHE A 94 -1.43 -13.95 12.49
N ARG A 95 -2.12 -15.07 12.65
CA ARG A 95 -1.65 -16.36 12.15
C ARG A 95 -2.82 -17.23 11.75
N VAL A 96 -2.85 -17.60 10.47
CA VAL A 96 -3.73 -18.67 9.99
C VAL A 96 -3.19 -20.02 10.48
N PRO A 97 -4.03 -21.05 10.66
CA PRO A 97 -3.58 -22.35 11.13
C PRO A 97 -2.41 -22.89 10.30
N GLN A 98 -1.34 -23.30 10.97
CA GLN A 98 -0.09 -23.80 10.37
C GLN A 98 0.69 -22.78 9.51
N GLY A 99 0.19 -21.55 9.34
CA GLY A 99 0.89 -20.46 8.65
C GLY A 99 1.96 -19.79 9.52
N PRO A 100 2.81 -18.93 8.91
CA PRO A 100 3.68 -18.03 9.66
C PRO A 100 2.87 -16.96 10.40
N PHE A 101 3.48 -16.33 11.40
CA PHE A 101 2.96 -15.08 11.94
C PHE A 101 3.16 -13.95 10.94
N GLU A 102 2.08 -13.22 10.69
CA GLU A 102 2.03 -12.03 9.86
C GLU A 102 1.70 -10.83 10.74
N VAL A 103 2.03 -9.63 10.27
CA VAL A 103 1.96 -8.40 11.06
C VAL A 103 1.40 -7.30 10.19
N LYS A 104 0.44 -6.53 10.70
CA LYS A 104 -0.12 -5.37 10.00
C LYS A 104 -0.28 -4.21 10.96
N MET A 105 -0.04 -3.02 10.45
CA MET A 105 -0.46 -1.78 11.10
C MET A 105 -1.80 -1.36 10.51
N PHE A 106 -2.73 -0.94 11.36
CA PHE A 106 -4.05 -0.47 11.00
C PHE A 106 -4.21 0.99 11.39
N TYR A 107 -4.78 1.75 10.47
CA TYR A 107 -5.12 3.15 10.59
C TYR A 107 -6.63 3.22 10.87
N ILE A 108 -6.98 3.56 12.11
CA ILE A 108 -8.38 3.53 12.58
C ILE A 108 -8.90 4.96 12.64
N PHE A 109 -10.02 5.22 11.99
CA PHE A 109 -10.68 6.54 12.00
C PHE A 109 -11.45 6.80 13.30
N GLU A 110 -11.69 8.08 13.61
CA GLU A 110 -12.45 8.52 14.79
C GLU A 110 -13.86 7.92 14.89
N ASP A 111 -14.46 7.53 13.77
CA ASP A 111 -15.75 6.85 13.72
C ASP A 111 -15.68 5.34 14.02
N GLY A 112 -14.48 4.83 14.34
CA GLY A 112 -14.22 3.45 14.69
C GLY A 112 -14.10 2.50 13.49
N ARG A 113 -14.19 2.99 12.26
CA ARG A 113 -13.92 2.18 11.07
C ARG A 113 -12.41 2.04 10.88
N TYR A 114 -11.94 0.84 10.54
CA TYR A 114 -10.62 0.70 9.93
C TYR A 114 -10.65 1.45 8.59
N GLY A 115 -9.71 2.37 8.40
CA GLY A 115 -9.53 3.04 7.12
C GLY A 115 -8.58 2.25 6.26
N PHE A 116 -7.35 2.13 6.75
CA PHE A 116 -6.24 1.57 6.01
C PHE A 116 -5.47 0.55 6.81
N HIS A 117 -4.75 -0.31 6.11
CA HIS A 117 -3.76 -1.21 6.67
C HIS A 117 -2.46 -1.11 5.88
N GLY A 118 -1.34 -1.34 6.56
CA GLY A 118 -0.02 -1.36 5.97
C GLY A 118 0.78 -2.55 6.46
N GLU A 119 1.52 -3.15 5.53
CA GLU A 119 2.46 -4.25 5.80
C GLU A 119 3.77 -3.70 6.39
N PRO A 120 4.59 -4.53 7.06
CA PRO A 120 5.89 -4.12 7.59
C PRO A 120 6.77 -3.51 6.49
N PRO A 121 7.61 -2.51 6.80
CA PRO A 121 8.48 -1.89 5.81
C PRO A 121 9.45 -2.90 5.18
N LEU A 122 9.79 -2.66 3.91
CA LEU A 122 10.71 -3.48 3.16
C LEU A 122 12.15 -3.21 3.59
N ILE A 123 12.77 -4.21 4.21
CA ILE A 123 14.18 -4.15 4.59
C ILE A 123 15.05 -4.07 3.32
N ASN A 124 16.01 -3.15 3.33
CA ASN A 124 16.93 -2.86 2.23
C ASN A 124 16.23 -2.49 0.92
N ALA A 125 15.18 -1.66 0.98
CA ALA A 125 14.48 -1.18 -0.22
C ALA A 125 15.42 -0.50 -1.26
N GLU A 126 16.54 0.06 -0.83
CA GLU A 126 17.56 0.65 -1.71
C GLU A 126 18.29 -0.39 -2.58
N GLU A 127 18.38 -1.64 -2.12
CA GLU A 127 19.04 -2.76 -2.82
C GLU A 127 18.07 -3.51 -3.75
N ARG A 128 16.82 -3.04 -3.87
CA ARG A 128 15.77 -3.69 -4.66
C ARG A 128 15.65 -3.08 -6.04
N ASN A 129 15.11 -3.88 -6.96
CA ASN A 129 14.91 -3.49 -8.34
C ASN A 129 13.53 -2.85 -8.49
N PHE A 130 13.46 -1.54 -8.28
CA PHE A 130 12.30 -0.72 -8.61
C PHE A 130 12.38 -0.24 -10.08
N PRO A 131 11.24 0.10 -10.71
CA PRO A 131 11.26 0.74 -12.02
C PRO A 131 12.06 2.06 -11.96
N PRO A 132 12.73 2.46 -13.07
CA PRO A 132 13.51 3.68 -13.13
C PRO A 132 12.60 4.92 -13.24
N LEU A 133 11.88 5.23 -12.17
CA LEU A 133 11.07 6.44 -12.05
C LEU A 133 11.97 7.68 -11.91
N ARG A 134 11.45 8.88 -12.21
CA ARG A 134 12.24 10.13 -12.10
C ARG A 134 12.24 10.73 -10.70
N ASP A 135 11.36 10.26 -9.82
CA ASP A 135 11.40 10.51 -8.39
C ASP A 135 11.62 9.21 -7.61
N THR A 136 11.87 9.36 -6.31
CA THR A 136 12.10 8.23 -5.40
C THR A 136 10.95 8.03 -4.42
N HIS A 137 9.82 8.71 -4.57
CA HIS A 137 8.75 8.70 -3.56
C HIS A 137 8.12 7.32 -3.43
N TYR A 138 7.88 6.65 -4.55
CA TYR A 138 7.38 5.27 -4.54
C TYR A 138 8.33 4.32 -3.83
N GLN A 139 9.64 4.37 -4.14
CA GLN A 139 10.64 3.53 -3.48
C GLN A 139 10.75 3.84 -1.98
N ARG A 140 10.73 5.13 -1.60
CA ARG A 140 10.78 5.54 -0.19
C ARG A 140 9.53 5.12 0.57
N PHE A 141 8.37 5.06 -0.07
CA PHE A 141 7.15 4.57 0.57
C PHE A 141 7.31 3.14 1.13
N PHE A 142 8.12 2.29 0.49
CA PHE A 142 8.42 0.94 1.00
C PHE A 142 9.18 0.93 2.33
N SER A 143 9.84 2.03 2.74
CA SER A 143 10.41 2.15 4.08
C SER A 143 9.37 2.52 5.14
N ILE A 144 8.15 2.85 4.73
CA ILE A 144 6.98 3.00 5.58
C ILE A 144 6.20 1.68 5.60
N HIS A 145 5.79 1.21 4.41
CA HIS A 145 4.95 0.02 4.22
C HIS A 145 5.31 -0.75 2.96
N ASP A 146 5.58 -2.07 3.08
CA ASP A 146 5.71 -3.01 1.95
C ASP A 146 4.32 -3.50 1.47
N GLY A 147 3.46 -2.53 1.13
CA GLY A 147 2.07 -2.74 0.77
C GLY A 147 1.13 -1.99 1.71
N PHE A 148 0.11 -1.34 1.13
CA PHE A 148 -0.76 -0.41 1.86
C PHE A 148 -2.12 -0.31 1.19
N GLY A 149 -3.19 -0.69 1.88
CA GLY A 149 -4.52 -0.79 1.30
C GLY A 149 -5.63 -0.26 2.20
N LYS A 150 -6.79 -0.01 1.59
CA LYS A 150 -8.01 0.40 2.27
C LYS A 150 -8.91 -0.80 2.56
N TRP A 151 -9.28 -1.02 3.81
CA TRP A 151 -10.18 -2.13 4.18
C TRP A 151 -9.73 -3.51 3.65
N GLU A 152 -10.52 -4.14 2.77
CA GLU A 152 -10.24 -5.43 2.11
C GLU A 152 -9.43 -5.29 0.80
N ASP A 153 -9.11 -4.05 0.39
CA ASP A 153 -8.27 -3.78 -0.77
C ASP A 153 -6.83 -4.26 -0.55
N GLU A 154 -6.26 -4.88 -1.59
CA GLU A 154 -4.83 -5.22 -1.65
C GLU A 154 -3.98 -3.94 -1.70
N GLY A 155 -4.53 -2.86 -2.26
CA GLY A 155 -3.94 -1.53 -2.22
C GLY A 155 -2.67 -1.41 -3.04
N VAL A 156 -1.73 -0.60 -2.54
CA VAL A 156 -0.36 -0.56 -3.03
C VAL A 156 0.22 -1.98 -2.87
N LEU A 157 0.68 -2.55 -3.98
CA LEU A 157 1.18 -3.91 -4.02
C LEU A 157 2.48 -4.04 -3.23
N SER A 158 2.57 -5.07 -2.39
CA SER A 158 3.85 -5.46 -1.77
C SER A 158 4.90 -5.80 -2.83
N TYR A 159 6.18 -5.68 -2.49
CA TYR A 159 7.29 -5.97 -3.38
C TYR A 159 7.24 -7.41 -3.90
N ARG A 160 6.79 -8.34 -3.04
CA ARG A 160 6.58 -9.74 -3.44
C ARG A 160 5.47 -9.88 -4.49
N SER A 161 4.42 -9.08 -4.40
CA SER A 161 3.28 -9.10 -5.32
C SER A 161 3.58 -8.42 -6.65
N LEU A 162 4.50 -7.45 -6.70
CA LEU A 162 4.85 -6.72 -7.94
C LEU A 162 5.24 -7.64 -9.10
N VAL A 163 6.05 -8.67 -8.83
CA VAL A 163 6.48 -9.62 -9.88
C VAL A 163 5.29 -10.36 -10.46
N LYS A 164 4.34 -10.78 -9.62
CA LYS A 164 3.14 -11.52 -10.03
C LYS A 164 2.20 -10.61 -10.82
N ALA A 165 1.98 -9.38 -10.36
CA ALA A 165 1.16 -8.39 -11.05
C ALA A 165 1.74 -8.05 -12.43
N GLN A 166 3.05 -7.82 -12.52
CA GLN A 166 3.73 -7.57 -13.80
C GLN A 166 3.60 -8.76 -14.77
N GLN A 167 3.76 -9.99 -14.27
CA GLN A 167 3.61 -11.19 -15.10
C GLN A 167 2.18 -11.34 -15.63
N LYS A 168 1.16 -11.10 -14.79
CA LYS A 168 -0.24 -11.13 -15.21
C LYS A 168 -0.55 -10.06 -16.26
N LEU A 169 -0.10 -8.82 -16.02
CA LEU A 169 -0.25 -7.73 -16.98
C LEU A 169 0.39 -8.08 -18.33
N ARG A 170 1.61 -8.65 -18.32
CA ARG A 170 2.29 -9.12 -19.51
C ARG A 170 1.50 -10.21 -20.24
N GLN A 171 1.04 -11.24 -19.55
CA GLN A 171 0.25 -12.32 -20.15
C GLN A 171 -1.03 -11.80 -20.82
N HIS A 172 -1.69 -10.80 -20.19
CA HIS A 172 -2.86 -10.17 -20.77
C HIS A 172 -2.50 -9.40 -22.05
N CYS A 173 -1.44 -8.57 -22.03
CA CYS A 173 -0.97 -7.87 -23.22
C CYS A 173 -0.57 -8.84 -24.36
N GLU A 174 0.10 -9.94 -24.05
CA GLU A 174 0.45 -10.99 -25.02
C GLU A 174 -0.80 -11.61 -25.66
N SER A 175 -1.86 -11.83 -24.87
CA SER A 175 -3.15 -12.35 -25.36
C SER A 175 -3.85 -11.40 -26.32
N LEU A 176 -3.63 -10.09 -26.17
CA LEU A 176 -4.11 -9.03 -27.05
C LEU A 176 -3.21 -8.80 -28.28
N HIS A 177 -2.21 -9.68 -28.50
CA HIS A 177 -1.19 -9.54 -29.55
C HIS A 177 -0.36 -8.26 -29.45
N TYR A 178 -0.23 -7.71 -28.23
CA TYR A 178 0.69 -6.64 -27.94
C TYR A 178 2.11 -7.20 -27.81
N ILE A 179 2.89 -7.14 -28.89
CA ILE A 179 4.27 -7.64 -28.89
C ILE A 179 5.15 -6.59 -28.21
N ALA A 180 5.54 -6.84 -26.96
CA ALA A 180 6.58 -6.09 -26.28
C ALA A 180 7.82 -6.98 -26.10
N ASP A 181 9.00 -6.42 -26.33
CA ASP A 181 10.29 -7.10 -26.17
C ASP A 181 10.45 -7.79 -24.79
N ASP A 182 11.42 -8.68 -24.64
CA ASP A 182 11.61 -9.58 -23.50
C ASP A 182 11.94 -8.93 -22.13
N THR A 183 11.79 -7.61 -21.93
CA THR A 183 12.19 -6.93 -20.68
C THR A 183 11.03 -6.51 -19.77
N PHE A 184 11.27 -6.43 -18.46
CA PHE A 184 10.28 -5.97 -17.46
C PHE A 184 9.65 -4.61 -17.80
N CYS A 185 10.38 -3.74 -18.50
CA CYS A 185 9.96 -2.39 -18.89
C CYS A 185 9.44 -2.29 -20.34
N SER A 186 9.42 -3.40 -21.10
CA SER A 186 9.11 -3.36 -22.53
C SER A 186 7.69 -2.93 -22.86
N LEU A 187 6.77 -3.09 -21.92
CA LEU A 187 5.38 -2.65 -22.04
C LEU A 187 5.21 -1.15 -21.82
N GLY A 188 6.25 -0.45 -21.35
CA GLY A 188 6.13 0.95 -20.92
C GLY A 188 5.26 1.14 -19.67
N LEU A 189 4.87 0.04 -19.01
CA LEU A 189 3.93 0.00 -17.89
C LEU A 189 4.48 -0.81 -16.73
N PHE A 190 4.30 -0.31 -15.50
CA PHE A 190 4.61 -1.01 -14.27
C PHE A 190 3.48 -0.88 -13.24
N PRO A 191 2.76 -1.97 -12.90
CA PRO A 191 1.66 -1.93 -11.95
C PRO A 191 2.19 -1.77 -10.51
N PHE A 192 1.56 -0.90 -9.74
CA PHE A 192 1.92 -0.69 -8.32
C PHE A 192 0.72 -0.71 -7.37
N TYR A 193 -0.49 -0.64 -7.87
CA TYR A 193 -1.73 -0.71 -7.09
C TYR A 193 -2.79 -1.44 -7.90
N GLY A 194 -3.70 -2.18 -7.26
CA GLY A 194 -4.90 -2.72 -7.90
C GLY A 194 -5.20 -4.16 -7.52
N TYR A 195 -6.13 -4.77 -8.25
CA TYR A 195 -6.66 -6.10 -7.95
C TYR A 195 -6.18 -7.11 -8.98
N GLU A 196 -5.96 -8.34 -8.50
CA GLU A 196 -5.67 -9.46 -9.37
C GLU A 196 -6.85 -9.84 -10.30
N GLU A 197 -8.09 -9.69 -9.83
CA GLU A 197 -9.32 -10.02 -10.57
C GLU A 197 -10.49 -9.09 -10.14
N PRO A 198 -11.15 -8.36 -11.06
CA PRO A 198 -10.79 -8.20 -12.48
C PRO A 198 -9.46 -7.43 -12.63
N LEU A 199 -8.74 -7.66 -13.73
CA LEU A 199 -7.42 -7.05 -13.97
C LEU A 199 -7.56 -5.53 -14.11
N THR A 200 -7.37 -4.81 -13.00
CA THR A 200 -7.46 -3.36 -12.92
C THR A 200 -6.33 -2.87 -12.04
N TYR A 201 -5.36 -2.20 -12.67
CA TYR A 201 -4.17 -1.71 -11.99
C TYR A 201 -4.02 -0.21 -12.17
N GLN A 202 -3.44 0.45 -11.16
CA GLN A 202 -2.71 1.69 -11.38
C GLN A 202 -1.27 1.33 -11.80
N CYS A 203 -0.86 1.87 -12.94
CA CYS A 203 0.45 1.60 -13.53
C CYS A 203 1.25 2.89 -13.70
N PHE A 204 2.54 2.86 -13.34
CA PHE A 204 3.48 3.87 -13.79
C PHE A 204 3.70 3.76 -15.30
N LEU A 205 3.78 4.91 -15.95
CA LEU A 205 4.23 5.02 -17.33
C LEU A 205 5.76 5.16 -17.31
N LEU A 206 6.44 4.33 -18.10
CA LEU A 206 7.91 4.28 -18.18
C LEU A 206 8.46 4.83 -19.51
N ASP A 207 7.59 5.28 -20.41
CA ASP A 207 8.00 5.89 -21.68
C ASP A 207 8.77 7.21 -21.42
N PRO A 208 10.02 7.35 -21.91
CA PRO A 208 10.84 8.54 -21.69
C PRO A 208 10.22 9.85 -22.20
N GLU A 209 9.44 9.80 -23.28
CA GLU A 209 8.78 10.99 -23.85
C GLU A 209 7.63 11.45 -22.97
N VAL A 210 6.82 10.52 -22.46
CA VAL A 210 5.77 10.79 -21.46
C VAL A 210 6.39 11.35 -20.17
N CYS A 211 7.46 10.71 -19.71
CA CYS A 211 8.11 11.06 -18.45
C CYS A 211 8.91 12.37 -18.51
N ARG A 212 9.10 12.98 -19.69
CA ARG A 212 10.00 14.14 -19.88
C ARG A 212 9.72 15.31 -18.95
N ASN A 213 8.46 15.54 -18.58
CA ASN A 213 8.06 16.68 -17.72
C ASN A 213 7.33 16.25 -16.44
N LEU A 214 7.22 14.95 -16.19
CA LEU A 214 6.42 14.40 -15.09
C LEU A 214 7.30 13.49 -14.22
N PRO A 215 7.26 13.60 -12.88
CA PRO A 215 8.12 12.83 -11.99
C PRO A 215 7.93 11.31 -12.09
N SER A 216 6.69 10.85 -11.93
CA SER A 216 6.33 9.43 -11.97
C SER A 216 4.87 9.28 -12.41
N PRO A 217 4.55 9.68 -13.65
CA PRO A 217 3.18 9.69 -14.13
C PRO A 217 2.60 8.29 -14.10
N ASN A 218 1.34 8.20 -13.70
CA ASN A 218 0.64 6.93 -13.59
C ASN A 218 -0.81 7.05 -14.02
N ILE A 219 -1.36 5.94 -14.51
CA ILE A 219 -2.73 5.83 -15.00
C ILE A 219 -3.39 4.56 -14.48
N ARG A 220 -4.71 4.61 -14.35
CA ARG A 220 -5.52 3.42 -14.15
C ARG A 220 -5.71 2.73 -15.49
N ILE A 221 -5.48 1.43 -15.49
CA ILE A 221 -5.59 0.56 -16.65
C ILE A 221 -6.40 -0.67 -16.24
N GLY A 222 -7.55 -0.87 -16.88
CA GLY A 222 -8.32 -2.10 -16.82
C GLY A 222 -8.24 -2.90 -18.12
N GLU A 223 -8.95 -4.03 -18.16
CA GLU A 223 -9.02 -4.90 -19.34
C GLU A 223 -9.46 -4.15 -20.61
N LYS A 224 -10.48 -3.30 -20.50
CA LYS A 224 -10.99 -2.52 -21.65
C LYS A 224 -10.00 -1.48 -22.14
N GLU A 225 -9.32 -0.81 -21.21
CA GLU A 225 -8.30 0.18 -21.55
C GLU A 225 -7.09 -0.48 -22.22
N LEU A 226 -6.74 -1.71 -21.83
CA LEU A 226 -5.67 -2.50 -22.45
C LEU A 226 -5.98 -2.89 -23.90
N GLU A 227 -7.24 -3.19 -24.23
CA GLU A 227 -7.66 -3.46 -25.63
C GLU A 227 -7.40 -2.27 -26.57
N HIS A 228 -7.44 -1.05 -26.02
CA HIS A 228 -7.23 0.19 -26.76
C HIS A 228 -5.84 0.81 -26.56
N TYR A 229 -5.03 0.27 -25.66
CA TYR A 229 -3.74 0.86 -25.31
C TYR A 229 -2.82 0.82 -26.53
N SER A 230 -2.71 1.94 -27.23
CA SER A 230 -1.72 2.41 -28.18
C SER A 230 -0.39 2.87 -27.58
N SER A 231 0.77 2.20 -27.66
CA SER A 231 2.06 2.84 -27.27
C SER A 231 2.35 4.11 -28.08
N ARG A 232 1.58 4.35 -29.15
CA ARG A 232 1.68 5.52 -30.04
C ARG A 232 0.68 6.64 -29.75
N ASP A 233 -0.30 6.43 -28.87
CA ASP A 233 -1.37 7.40 -28.64
C ASP A 233 -1.32 7.97 -27.23
N LEU A 234 -0.37 8.88 -27.00
CA LEU A 234 -0.25 9.71 -25.79
C LEU A 234 -1.55 10.46 -25.44
N GLU A 235 -2.42 10.73 -26.41
CA GLU A 235 -3.75 11.35 -26.17
C GLU A 235 -4.68 10.43 -25.36
N VAL A 236 -4.53 9.11 -25.45
CA VAL A 236 -5.30 8.14 -24.65
C VAL A 236 -4.95 8.25 -23.18
N VAL A 237 -3.68 8.52 -22.84
CA VAL A 237 -3.18 8.66 -21.46
C VAL A 237 -3.86 9.81 -20.71
N GLN A 238 -4.13 10.93 -21.38
CA GLN A 238 -4.80 12.09 -20.78
C GLN A 238 -6.32 11.89 -20.65
N LEU A 239 -6.90 10.95 -21.39
CA LEU A 239 -8.32 10.62 -21.36
C LEU A 239 -8.63 9.50 -20.35
N CYS A 240 -7.62 8.81 -19.82
CA CYS A 240 -7.79 7.80 -18.78
C CYS A 240 -8.29 8.42 -17.47
N THR A 241 -9.36 7.86 -16.93
CA THR A 241 -9.79 8.16 -15.55
C THR A 241 -8.70 7.68 -14.59
N GLY A 242 -8.38 8.48 -13.56
CA GLY A 242 -7.35 8.12 -12.58
C GLY A 242 -5.91 8.39 -13.00
N TYR A 243 -5.67 9.33 -13.92
CA TYR A 243 -4.33 9.86 -14.18
C TYR A 243 -3.79 10.66 -12.98
N ALA A 244 -2.51 10.44 -12.62
CA ALA A 244 -1.77 11.25 -11.66
C ALA A 244 -0.35 11.55 -12.17
N THR A 245 0.18 12.71 -11.81
CA THR A 245 1.49 13.20 -12.29
C THR A 245 2.68 12.59 -11.54
N SER A 246 2.44 12.07 -10.34
CA SER A 246 3.42 11.41 -9.49
C SER A 246 2.76 10.37 -8.58
N PHE A 247 3.57 9.54 -7.93
CA PHE A 247 3.10 8.65 -6.87
C PHE A 247 2.48 9.42 -5.71
N LEU A 248 3.04 10.56 -5.29
CA LEU A 248 2.48 11.35 -4.18
C LEU A 248 1.13 11.97 -4.54
N SER A 249 0.97 12.48 -5.76
CA SER A 249 -0.32 12.99 -6.24
C SER A 249 -1.39 11.89 -6.26
N TRP A 250 -1.02 10.66 -6.65
CA TRP A 250 -1.91 9.51 -6.57
C TRP A 250 -2.25 9.15 -5.12
N LEU A 251 -1.22 9.06 -4.25
CA LEU A 251 -1.37 8.68 -2.85
C LEU A 251 -2.27 9.68 -2.11
N GLU A 252 -2.12 10.96 -2.38
CA GLU A 252 -2.98 12.00 -1.83
C GLU A 252 -4.44 11.78 -2.20
N GLY A 253 -4.75 11.53 -3.48
CA GLY A 253 -6.11 11.19 -3.91
C GLY A 253 -6.62 9.91 -3.24
N TYR A 254 -5.77 8.89 -3.15
CA TYR A 254 -6.11 7.60 -2.55
C TYR A 254 -6.52 7.73 -1.08
N VAL A 255 -5.71 8.41 -0.27
CA VAL A 255 -6.02 8.62 1.17
C VAL A 255 -7.09 9.68 1.41
N HIS A 256 -7.38 10.55 0.42
CA HIS A 256 -8.44 11.55 0.50
C HIS A 256 -9.82 11.00 0.11
N SER A 257 -9.90 9.93 -0.71
CA SER A 257 -11.13 9.31 -1.20
C SER A 257 -12.05 8.68 -0.12
N GLU A 258 -11.73 8.87 1.16
CA GLU A 258 -12.56 8.49 2.31
C GLU A 258 -13.95 9.14 2.32
N GLU A 259 -14.14 10.26 1.61
CA GLU A 259 -15.42 10.96 1.58
C GLU A 259 -16.54 10.16 0.90
N GLU A 260 -16.23 9.23 0.00
CA GLU A 260 -17.23 8.41 -0.71
C GLU A 260 -17.95 7.40 0.19
N PHE A 261 -17.46 7.17 1.42
CA PHE A 261 -18.10 6.27 2.39
C PHE A 261 -18.87 7.02 3.49
N SER A 262 -19.13 8.31 3.27
CA SER A 262 -19.85 9.18 4.22
C SER A 262 -21.36 9.32 3.92
N GLU A 263 -21.91 8.53 2.99
CA GLU A 263 -23.35 8.47 2.68
C GLU A 263 -24.06 7.27 3.34
#